data_AF-A0A2X0R130-F1
#
_entry.id   AF-A0A2X0R130-F1
#
_cell.length_a   1.000
_cell.length_b   1.000
_cell.length_c   1.000
_cell.angle_alpha   90.00
_cell.angle_beta   90.00
_cell.angle_gamma   90.00
#
_symmetry.space_group_name_H-M   'P 1'
#
loop_
_entity.id
_entity.type
_entity.pdbx_description
1 polymer ?
#
loop_
_entity_poly.entity_id
_entity_poly.type
_entity_poly.pdbx_seq_one_letter_code
_entity_poly.pdbx_strand_id
1 'polypeptide(L)'
;MKALIQQVKKEDSSLQIMWYDAMTKDGKVDWQNQLNDQNATFVQDKAADAMFLNFWWTQNNLADQKLLEKSNLYAKNHNIDPYNIYAGIDVQAKDVQTPVKWNLLEKGNQATQTSIGLYAASATYTNASNWDDFQNRESAFWVNQKADPRQVDHSVNESWTGLSKYVLEKSAISGNEFNTNFNLGNGYNYFKAGQKISEMDWNDRSLAGILPSYRWIIDNEGKNKISPSFDFANAYNGGNSLKFMAEHLDAGKSSNITLFASDLKIAMGAKFSVSMRSDQALKVSAILELANGQKVSIAGDKSLTENWSK
;
A
#
# COMPACT_ATOMS: atom_id res chain seq x y z
N MET A 1 3.97 -25.99 22.38
CA MET A 1 4.10 -24.98 21.32
C MET A 1 5.09 -23.86 21.66
N LYS A 2 4.89 -23.07 22.73
CA LYS A 2 5.80 -21.96 23.06
C LYS A 2 7.30 -22.32 23.10
N ALA A 3 7.64 -23.43 23.76
CA ALA A 3 9.03 -23.90 23.83
C ALA A 3 9.64 -24.19 22.44
N LEU A 4 8.84 -24.69 21.50
CA LEU A 4 9.28 -24.89 20.11
C LEU A 4 9.61 -23.55 19.45
N ILE A 5 8.71 -22.57 19.54
CA ILE A 5 8.92 -21.24 18.95
C ILE A 5 10.16 -20.57 19.56
N GLN A 6 10.30 -20.66 20.89
CA GLN A 6 11.47 -20.12 21.58
C GLN A 6 12.77 -20.82 21.16
N GLN A 7 12.74 -22.13 20.89
CA GLN A 7 13.92 -22.83 20.35
C GLN A 7 14.25 -22.33 18.94
N VAL A 8 13.26 -22.20 18.05
CA VAL A 8 13.47 -21.66 16.69
C VAL A 8 14.12 -20.28 16.74
N LYS A 9 13.65 -19.39 17.63
CA LYS A 9 14.22 -18.05 17.79
C LYS A 9 15.60 -18.02 18.46
N LYS A 10 15.99 -19.08 19.18
CA LYS A 10 17.36 -19.23 19.69
C LYS A 10 18.33 -19.58 18.58
N GLU A 11 17.90 -20.39 17.60
CA GLU A 11 18.71 -20.70 16.42
C GLU A 11 18.86 -19.50 15.50
N ASP A 12 17.79 -18.70 15.34
CA ASP A 12 17.83 -17.45 14.58
C ASP A 12 16.93 -16.38 15.21
N SER A 13 17.56 -15.42 15.89
CA SER A 13 16.88 -14.32 16.55
C SER A 13 16.36 -13.25 15.59
N SER A 14 16.71 -13.31 14.30
CA SER A 14 16.22 -12.37 13.29
C SER A 14 14.81 -12.70 12.79
N LEU A 15 14.38 -13.96 12.96
CA LEU A 15 13.04 -14.42 12.59
C LEU A 15 11.96 -13.67 13.36
N GLN A 16 10.99 -13.16 12.62
CA GLN A 16 9.77 -12.57 13.16
C GLN A 16 8.67 -13.64 13.21
N ILE A 17 8.10 -13.86 14.40
CA ILE A 17 7.03 -14.83 14.60
C ILE A 17 5.74 -14.09 14.96
N MET A 18 4.69 -14.35 14.19
CA MET A 18 3.33 -13.90 14.50
C MET A 18 2.49 -15.08 14.99
N TRP A 19 1.83 -14.92 16.13
CA TRP A 19 0.91 -15.90 16.69
C TRP A 19 -0.53 -15.58 16.31
N TYR A 20 -1.30 -16.57 15.88
CA TYR A 20 -2.73 -16.38 15.65
C TYR A 20 -3.52 -16.66 16.93
N ASP A 21 -4.43 -15.76 17.29
CA ASP A 21 -5.35 -15.87 18.43
C ASP A 21 -6.34 -17.03 18.21
N ALA A 22 -5.91 -18.25 18.50
CA ALA A 22 -6.73 -19.46 18.46
C ALA A 22 -6.44 -20.37 19.65
N MET A 23 -5.23 -20.93 19.76
CA MET A 23 -4.88 -21.80 20.88
C MET A 23 -4.54 -20.97 22.12
N THR A 24 -5.22 -21.24 23.25
CA THR A 24 -4.99 -20.55 24.53
C THR A 24 -3.79 -21.15 25.29
N LYS A 25 -3.44 -20.55 26.44
CA LYS A 25 -2.41 -21.05 27.36
C LYS A 25 -2.66 -22.49 27.83
N ASP A 26 -3.93 -22.91 27.87
CA ASP A 26 -4.33 -24.26 28.26
C ASP A 26 -4.31 -25.26 27.09
N GLY A 27 -3.92 -24.80 25.89
CA GLY A 27 -3.80 -25.65 24.69
C GLY A 27 -5.11 -25.92 23.96
N LYS A 28 -6.22 -25.29 24.37
CA LYS A 28 -7.53 -25.41 23.69
C LYS A 28 -7.68 -24.36 22.60
N VAL A 29 -8.41 -24.69 21.54
CA VAL A 29 -8.81 -23.73 20.51
C VAL A 29 -10.00 -22.93 21.04
N ASP A 30 -9.79 -21.66 21.32
CA ASP A 30 -10.79 -20.70 21.78
C ASP A 30 -10.35 -19.27 21.41
N TRP A 31 -10.94 -18.73 20.34
CA TRP A 31 -10.60 -17.41 19.81
C TRP A 31 -11.09 -16.31 20.74
N GLN A 32 -10.17 -15.51 21.29
CA GLN A 32 -10.51 -14.48 22.25
C GLN A 32 -10.99 -13.19 21.59
N ASN A 33 -10.60 -12.94 20.34
CA ASN A 33 -10.87 -11.72 19.57
C ASN A 33 -10.28 -10.44 20.21
N GLN A 34 -9.41 -10.63 21.21
CA GLN A 34 -8.72 -9.60 21.98
C GLN A 34 -7.45 -10.19 22.59
N LEU A 35 -6.50 -9.34 22.99
CA LEU A 35 -5.39 -9.74 23.85
C LEU A 35 -5.87 -9.82 25.31
N ASN A 36 -5.70 -10.97 25.97
CA ASN A 36 -6.05 -11.17 27.38
C ASN A 36 -5.22 -12.29 28.04
N ASP A 37 -5.54 -12.63 29.29
CA ASP A 37 -4.85 -13.67 30.07
C ASP A 37 -4.86 -15.08 29.46
N GLN A 38 -5.71 -15.35 28.46
CA GLN A 38 -5.79 -16.66 27.81
C GLN A 38 -4.79 -16.80 26.67
N ASN A 39 -4.38 -15.71 26.02
CA ASN A 39 -3.49 -15.76 24.86
C ASN A 39 -2.22 -14.88 25.03
N ALA A 40 -2.18 -13.95 25.98
CA ALA A 40 -1.07 -13.00 26.12
C ALA A 40 0.28 -13.69 26.38
N THR A 41 0.30 -14.86 27.01
CA THR A 41 1.52 -15.65 27.27
C THR A 41 2.36 -15.91 26.02
N PHE A 42 1.76 -15.93 24.82
CA PHE A 42 2.52 -16.13 23.57
C PHE A 42 3.38 -14.92 23.20
N VAL A 43 2.93 -13.70 23.52
CA VAL A 43 3.66 -12.45 23.20
C VAL A 43 4.45 -11.96 24.42
N GLN A 44 3.84 -12.02 25.61
CA GLN A 44 4.41 -11.58 26.87
C GLN A 44 5.72 -12.31 27.21
N ASP A 45 5.75 -13.64 27.01
CA ASP A 45 6.94 -14.46 27.26
C ASP A 45 7.89 -14.47 26.05
N LYS A 46 7.70 -13.53 25.10
CA LYS A 46 8.48 -13.34 23.88
C LYS A 46 8.62 -14.60 23.03
N ALA A 47 7.62 -15.50 23.08
CA ALA A 47 7.58 -16.63 22.16
C ALA A 47 7.29 -16.12 20.74
N ALA A 48 6.28 -15.26 20.58
CA ALA A 48 5.99 -14.53 19.35
C ALA A 48 6.32 -13.04 19.50
N ASP A 49 6.63 -12.39 18.38
CA ASP A 49 6.86 -10.94 18.28
C ASP A 49 5.55 -10.16 18.14
N ALA A 50 4.54 -10.78 17.54
CA ALA A 50 3.24 -10.18 17.29
C ALA A 50 2.09 -11.20 17.45
N MET A 51 0.87 -10.69 17.59
CA MET A 51 -0.34 -11.49 17.60
C MET A 51 -1.34 -11.00 16.56
N PHE A 52 -1.90 -11.91 15.76
CA PHE A 52 -3.04 -11.67 14.90
C PHE A 52 -4.32 -12.08 15.65
N LEU A 53 -5.14 -11.10 16.00
CA LEU A 53 -6.42 -11.33 16.68
C LEU A 53 -7.46 -11.88 15.72
N ASN A 54 -8.33 -12.75 16.23
CA ASN A 54 -9.47 -13.24 15.45
C ASN A 54 -10.49 -12.13 15.15
N PHE A 55 -11.34 -12.36 14.14
CA PHE A 55 -12.11 -11.31 13.45
C PHE A 55 -13.29 -10.71 14.23
N TRP A 56 -13.80 -11.39 15.26
CA TRP A 56 -15.14 -11.09 15.78
C TRP A 56 -15.25 -9.82 16.63
N TRP A 57 -14.18 -9.04 16.78
CA TRP A 57 -14.23 -7.71 17.43
C TRP A 57 -15.15 -6.72 16.69
N THR A 58 -15.50 -6.99 15.43
CA THR A 58 -16.47 -6.20 14.64
C THR A 58 -17.93 -6.63 14.82
N GLN A 59 -18.20 -7.79 15.43
CA GLN A 59 -19.56 -8.35 15.50
C GLN A 59 -20.51 -7.49 16.35
N ASN A 60 -21.80 -7.41 15.95
CA ASN A 60 -22.80 -6.58 16.62
C ASN A 60 -22.98 -6.91 18.10
N ASN A 61 -23.06 -8.18 18.44
CA ASN A 61 -23.20 -8.64 19.83
C ASN A 61 -21.94 -8.46 20.69
N LEU A 62 -20.79 -8.11 20.10
CA LEU A 62 -19.52 -7.90 20.81
C LEU A 62 -19.06 -6.43 20.79
N ALA A 63 -19.69 -5.56 20.01
CA ALA A 63 -19.27 -4.18 19.79
C ALA A 63 -19.17 -3.36 21.09
N ASP A 64 -20.18 -3.49 21.96
CA ASP A 64 -20.23 -2.76 23.25
C ASP A 64 -19.11 -3.16 24.21
N GLN A 65 -18.46 -4.31 23.97
CA GLN A 65 -17.36 -4.79 24.80
C GLN A 65 -16.03 -4.09 24.48
N LYS A 66 -15.95 -3.36 23.36
CA LYS A 66 -14.75 -2.60 22.92
C LYS A 66 -13.45 -3.40 23.03
N LEU A 67 -13.44 -4.59 22.43
CA LEU A 67 -12.37 -5.58 22.56
C LEU A 67 -10.96 -5.05 22.21
N LEU A 68 -10.84 -4.17 21.22
CA LEU A 68 -9.55 -3.58 20.84
C LEU A 68 -9.04 -2.55 21.86
N GLU A 69 -9.94 -1.77 22.45
CA GLU A 69 -9.59 -0.86 23.57
C GLU A 69 -9.09 -1.68 24.77
N LYS A 70 -9.78 -2.77 25.12
CA LYS A 70 -9.33 -3.71 26.16
C LYS A 70 -7.97 -4.31 25.84
N SER A 71 -7.73 -4.70 24.58
CA SER A 71 -6.43 -5.21 24.13
C SER A 71 -5.32 -4.18 24.28
N ASN A 72 -5.56 -2.93 23.91
CA ASN A 72 -4.62 -1.81 24.06
C ASN A 72 -4.26 -1.58 25.54
N LEU A 73 -5.26 -1.54 26.42
CA LEU A 73 -5.06 -1.38 27.86
C LEU A 73 -4.31 -2.55 28.46
N TYR A 74 -4.68 -3.79 28.09
CA TYR A 74 -3.99 -4.99 28.54
C TYR A 74 -2.52 -4.99 28.13
N ALA A 75 -2.24 -4.70 26.85
CA ALA A 75 -0.88 -4.65 26.32
C ALA A 75 -0.01 -3.66 27.10
N LYS A 76 -0.50 -2.44 27.32
CA LYS A 76 0.21 -1.42 28.10
C LYS A 76 0.49 -1.85 29.53
N ASN A 77 -0.49 -2.44 30.21
CA ASN A 77 -0.34 -2.91 31.59
C ASN A 77 0.67 -4.07 31.73
N HIS A 78 1.00 -4.74 30.62
CA HIS A 78 1.94 -5.87 30.59
C HIS A 78 3.23 -5.57 29.81
N ASN A 79 3.54 -4.28 29.54
CA ASN A 79 4.72 -3.85 28.78
C ASN A 79 4.82 -4.47 27.38
N ILE A 80 3.68 -4.70 26.73
CA ILE A 80 3.57 -5.11 25.33
C ILE A 80 3.21 -3.87 24.52
N ASP A 81 3.88 -3.65 23.39
CA ASP A 81 3.48 -2.60 22.45
C ASP A 81 2.11 -2.96 21.84
N PRO A 82 1.06 -2.13 22.01
CA PRO A 82 -0.25 -2.38 21.39
C PRO A 82 -0.20 -2.57 19.87
N TYR A 83 0.81 -2.02 19.19
CA TYR A 83 1.00 -2.18 17.75
C TYR A 83 1.64 -3.52 17.34
N ASN A 84 2.09 -4.34 18.29
CA ASN A 84 2.41 -5.75 18.04
C ASN A 84 1.15 -6.63 17.99
N ILE A 85 -0.02 -6.06 18.28
CA ILE A 85 -1.32 -6.74 18.20
C ILE A 85 -2.01 -6.27 16.92
N TYR A 86 -2.43 -7.21 16.09
CA TYR A 86 -3.02 -6.97 14.77
C TYR A 86 -4.49 -7.37 14.82
N ALA A 87 -5.39 -6.39 14.77
CA ALA A 87 -6.84 -6.62 14.74
C ALA A 87 -7.22 -7.25 13.39
N GLY A 88 -7.55 -8.54 13.40
CA GLY A 88 -7.85 -9.27 12.17
C GLY A 88 -9.14 -8.81 11.51
N ILE A 89 -9.09 -8.62 10.19
CA ILE A 89 -10.22 -8.33 9.33
C ILE A 89 -10.24 -9.40 8.25
N ASP A 90 -11.31 -10.19 8.20
CA ASP A 90 -11.53 -11.15 7.13
C ASP A 90 -12.10 -10.43 5.91
N VAL A 91 -11.25 -10.24 4.90
CA VAL A 91 -11.64 -9.61 3.64
C VAL A 91 -11.86 -10.62 2.52
N GLN A 92 -11.76 -11.92 2.81
CA GLN A 92 -11.74 -12.98 1.78
C GLN A 92 -12.96 -12.93 0.87
N ALA A 93 -14.16 -12.87 1.47
CA ALA A 93 -15.41 -12.98 0.72
C ALA A 93 -15.86 -11.68 0.05
N LYS A 94 -15.42 -10.52 0.56
CA LYS A 94 -16.03 -9.23 0.22
C LYS A 94 -15.05 -8.10 -0.03
N ASP A 95 -13.74 -8.28 0.12
CA ASP A 95 -12.72 -7.24 -0.12
C ASP A 95 -13.09 -5.84 0.42
N VAL A 96 -13.21 -4.84 -0.45
CA VAL A 96 -13.60 -3.45 -0.14
C VAL A 96 -15.08 -3.29 0.23
N GLN A 97 -15.87 -4.35 0.09
CA GLN A 97 -17.25 -4.43 0.57
C GLN A 97 -17.35 -5.10 1.95
N THR A 98 -16.23 -5.53 2.55
CA THR A 98 -16.23 -6.05 3.92
C THR A 98 -16.65 -4.94 4.89
N PRO A 99 -17.73 -5.14 5.68
CA PRO A 99 -18.12 -4.15 6.66
C PRO A 99 -17.15 -4.17 7.85
N VAL A 100 -16.65 -3.01 8.23
CA VAL A 100 -15.68 -2.87 9.32
C VAL A 100 -16.11 -1.72 10.25
N LYS A 101 -16.22 -2.03 11.54
CA LYS A 101 -16.49 -1.03 12.58
C LYS A 101 -15.23 -0.25 12.93
N TRP A 102 -14.80 0.62 12.03
CA TRP A 102 -13.59 1.42 12.17
C TRP A 102 -13.56 2.23 13.46
N ASN A 103 -14.72 2.67 13.96
CA ASN A 103 -14.83 3.37 15.24
C ASN A 103 -14.35 2.54 16.45
N LEU A 104 -14.37 1.21 16.38
CA LEU A 104 -13.82 0.33 17.44
C LEU A 104 -12.30 0.19 17.36
N LEU A 105 -11.72 0.41 16.17
CA LEU A 105 -10.27 0.46 15.96
C LEU A 105 -9.71 1.83 16.30
N GLU A 106 -10.46 2.91 16.07
CA GLU A 106 -10.01 4.28 16.33
C GLU A 106 -9.88 4.57 17.83
N LYS A 107 -8.82 5.30 18.18
CA LYS A 107 -8.55 5.78 19.55
C LYS A 107 -8.70 7.30 19.68
N GLY A 108 -8.97 7.99 18.56
CA GLY A 108 -8.91 9.45 18.45
C GLY A 108 -7.51 9.95 18.08
N ASN A 109 -7.39 11.25 17.78
CA ASN A 109 -6.14 11.91 17.37
C ASN A 109 -5.40 11.18 16.23
N GLN A 110 -6.14 10.65 15.25
CA GLN A 110 -5.60 9.89 14.11
C GLN A 110 -4.80 8.63 14.51
N ALA A 111 -5.03 8.10 15.72
CA ALA A 111 -4.40 6.88 16.21
C ALA A 111 -5.41 5.72 16.28
N THR A 112 -4.88 4.50 16.23
CA THR A 112 -5.65 3.26 16.41
C THR A 112 -5.37 2.63 17.78
N GLN A 113 -6.24 1.70 18.19
CA GLN A 113 -6.08 0.92 19.41
C GLN A 113 -4.94 -0.10 19.28
N THR A 114 -4.83 -0.72 18.10
CA THR A 114 -3.86 -1.76 17.74
C THR A 114 -3.48 -1.62 16.27
N SER A 115 -2.58 -2.47 15.76
CA SER A 115 -2.34 -2.60 14.31
C SER A 115 -3.52 -3.26 13.59
N ILE A 116 -3.53 -3.20 12.25
CA ILE A 116 -4.54 -3.82 11.38
C ILE A 116 -4.00 -5.11 10.81
N GLY A 117 -4.73 -6.22 10.97
CA GLY A 117 -4.43 -7.50 10.34
C GLY A 117 -5.39 -7.78 9.18
N LEU A 118 -4.88 -8.05 7.98
CA LEU A 118 -5.71 -8.35 6.81
C LEU A 118 -5.62 -9.84 6.48
N TYR A 119 -6.74 -10.56 6.62
CA TYR A 119 -6.81 -11.95 6.20
C TYR A 119 -7.33 -12.06 4.78
N ALA A 120 -6.55 -12.73 3.91
CA ALA A 120 -6.84 -12.98 2.50
C ALA A 120 -7.01 -11.70 1.65
N ALA A 121 -6.11 -10.71 1.81
CA ALA A 121 -6.12 -9.47 1.02
C ALA A 121 -6.02 -9.67 -0.51
N SER A 122 -5.57 -10.84 -0.97
CA SER A 122 -5.65 -11.24 -2.38
C SER A 122 -7.08 -11.30 -2.94
N ALA A 123 -8.10 -11.16 -2.08
CA ALA A 123 -9.50 -11.05 -2.46
C ALA A 123 -9.77 -9.94 -3.49
N THR A 124 -9.01 -8.84 -3.46
CA THR A 124 -9.05 -7.78 -4.47
C THR A 124 -8.88 -8.33 -5.89
N TYR A 125 -8.01 -9.34 -6.06
CA TYR A 125 -7.79 -10.03 -7.32
C TYR A 125 -8.83 -11.12 -7.57
N THR A 126 -9.08 -12.00 -6.60
CA THR A 126 -9.96 -13.17 -6.83
C THR A 126 -11.42 -12.80 -7.06
N ASN A 127 -11.86 -11.65 -6.52
CA ASN A 127 -13.22 -11.15 -6.69
C ASN A 127 -13.36 -10.17 -7.85
N ALA A 128 -12.25 -9.80 -8.51
CA ALA A 128 -12.29 -8.94 -9.67
C ALA A 128 -12.79 -9.70 -10.90
N SER A 129 -13.62 -9.04 -11.69
CA SER A 129 -14.15 -9.55 -12.95
C SER A 129 -13.18 -9.41 -14.13
N ASN A 130 -12.26 -8.45 -14.05
CA ASN A 130 -11.24 -8.16 -15.04
C ASN A 130 -10.13 -7.30 -14.42
N TRP A 131 -9.13 -6.93 -15.23
CA TRP A 131 -7.98 -6.16 -14.78
C TRP A 131 -8.33 -4.76 -14.25
N ASP A 132 -9.22 -4.03 -14.91
CA ASP A 132 -9.59 -2.68 -14.48
C ASP A 132 -10.35 -2.71 -13.15
N ASP A 133 -11.23 -3.71 -12.97
CA ASP A 133 -11.91 -3.98 -11.70
C ASP A 133 -10.89 -4.31 -10.60
N PHE A 134 -9.89 -5.16 -10.89
CA PHE A 134 -8.80 -5.45 -9.95
C PHE A 134 -8.03 -4.19 -9.54
N GLN A 135 -7.65 -3.33 -10.48
CA GLN A 135 -6.94 -2.08 -10.16
C GLN A 135 -7.79 -1.12 -9.34
N ASN A 136 -9.09 -1.01 -9.65
CA ASN A 136 -10.01 -0.20 -8.87
C ASN A 136 -10.18 -0.74 -7.44
N ARG A 137 -10.27 -2.05 -7.27
CA ARG A 137 -10.32 -2.70 -5.95
C ARG A 137 -9.03 -2.49 -5.18
N GLU A 138 -7.85 -2.68 -5.78
CA GLU A 138 -6.56 -2.39 -5.15
C GLU A 138 -6.45 -0.92 -4.72
N SER A 139 -6.87 0.01 -5.58
CA SER A 139 -6.88 1.45 -5.27
C SER A 139 -7.80 1.76 -4.09
N ALA A 140 -9.04 1.26 -4.11
CA ALA A 140 -9.97 1.46 -3.01
C ALA A 140 -9.53 0.77 -1.71
N PHE A 141 -8.90 -0.40 -1.83
CA PHE A 141 -8.46 -1.21 -0.70
C PHE A 141 -7.31 -0.55 0.06
N TRP A 142 -6.25 -0.16 -0.66
CA TRP A 142 -5.04 0.38 -0.06
C TRP A 142 -5.07 1.90 0.14
N VAL A 143 -5.72 2.64 -0.76
CA VAL A 143 -5.80 4.11 -0.71
C VAL A 143 -7.14 4.52 -0.11
N ASN A 144 -8.16 4.63 -0.95
CA ASN A 144 -9.56 4.89 -0.58
C ASN A 144 -10.41 5.00 -1.86
N GLN A 145 -11.72 5.18 -1.71
CA GLN A 145 -12.69 5.33 -2.81
C GLN A 145 -12.44 6.56 -3.72
N LYS A 146 -11.64 7.54 -3.27
CA LYS A 146 -11.28 8.73 -4.06
C LYS A 146 -9.99 8.54 -4.85
N ALA A 147 -9.25 7.45 -4.61
CA ALA A 147 -7.92 7.21 -5.18
C ALA A 147 -6.97 8.41 -4.98
N ASP A 148 -7.09 9.11 -3.85
CA ASP A 148 -6.18 10.19 -3.42
C ASP A 148 -6.01 10.06 -1.90
N PRO A 149 -4.80 9.74 -1.39
CA PRO A 149 -4.59 9.51 0.04
C PRO A 149 -4.84 10.75 0.91
N ARG A 150 -4.93 11.94 0.31
CA ARG A 150 -5.25 13.20 1.01
C ARG A 150 -6.77 13.39 1.21
N GLN A 151 -7.59 12.67 0.43
CA GLN A 151 -9.05 12.79 0.45
C GLN A 151 -9.67 11.68 1.30
N VAL A 152 -9.51 11.81 2.62
CA VAL A 152 -10.05 10.86 3.58
C VAL A 152 -11.48 11.25 3.95
N ASP A 153 -12.43 10.32 3.76
CA ASP A 153 -13.79 10.49 4.29
C ASP A 153 -13.86 10.01 5.75
N HIS A 154 -13.95 10.96 6.66
CA HIS A 154 -14.03 10.72 8.10
C HIS A 154 -15.44 10.34 8.59
N SER A 155 -16.46 10.42 7.72
CA SER A 155 -17.86 10.13 8.09
C SER A 155 -18.24 8.66 7.90
N VAL A 156 -17.43 7.89 7.18
CA VAL A 156 -17.70 6.49 6.87
C VAL A 156 -17.44 5.62 8.10
N ASN A 157 -18.51 5.08 8.67
CA ASN A 157 -18.46 3.96 9.60
C ASN A 157 -19.10 2.74 8.93
N GLU A 158 -18.56 1.55 9.18
CA GLU A 158 -19.05 0.26 8.65
C GLU A 158 -18.82 -0.03 7.16
N SER A 159 -18.33 0.92 6.34
CA SER A 159 -17.82 0.64 4.98
C SER A 159 -16.30 0.75 4.90
N TRP A 160 -15.69 0.19 3.86
CA TRP A 160 -14.24 0.24 3.70
C TRP A 160 -13.74 1.67 3.48
N THR A 161 -12.87 2.16 4.38
CA THR A 161 -12.37 3.54 4.36
C THR A 161 -11.07 3.70 3.56
N GLY A 162 -10.36 2.59 3.31
CA GLY A 162 -9.04 2.57 2.67
C GLY A 162 -7.90 2.70 3.68
N LEU A 163 -6.81 1.94 3.48
CA LEU A 163 -5.74 1.87 4.49
C LEU A 163 -4.90 3.15 4.61
N SER A 164 -4.85 4.01 3.59
CA SER A 164 -4.10 5.26 3.65
C SER A 164 -4.62 6.23 4.71
N LYS A 165 -5.83 6.00 5.25
CA LYS A 165 -6.35 6.75 6.41
C LYS A 165 -5.55 6.48 7.69
N TYR A 166 -5.05 5.26 7.87
CA TYR A 166 -4.46 4.80 9.14
C TYR A 166 -2.98 4.43 9.05
N VAL A 167 -2.51 4.11 7.84
CA VAL A 167 -1.14 3.64 7.62
C VAL A 167 -0.40 4.66 6.78
N LEU A 168 0.65 5.26 7.38
CA LEU A 168 1.58 6.10 6.65
C LEU A 168 2.36 5.26 5.64
N GLU A 169 2.55 5.81 4.43
CA GLU A 169 3.33 5.17 3.40
C GLU A 169 4.79 4.99 3.84
N LYS A 170 5.40 3.90 3.37
CA LYS A 170 6.84 3.69 3.47
C LYS A 170 7.42 3.63 2.07
N SER A 171 8.65 4.12 1.93
CA SER A 171 9.37 4.05 0.67
C SER A 171 10.61 3.19 0.79
N ALA A 172 10.82 2.34 -0.22
CA ALA A 172 12.08 1.61 -0.40
C ALA A 172 13.14 2.46 -1.13
N ILE A 173 12.78 3.69 -1.54
CA ILE A 173 13.65 4.58 -2.30
C ILE A 173 14.52 5.36 -1.34
N SER A 174 15.74 4.85 -1.12
CA SER A 174 16.76 5.50 -0.30
C SER A 174 18.16 5.31 -0.89
N GLY A 175 19.15 6.02 -0.36
CA GLY A 175 20.55 5.91 -0.82
C GLY A 175 20.88 6.92 -1.90
N ASN A 176 21.60 6.53 -2.95
CA ASN A 176 22.18 7.47 -3.93
C ASN A 176 21.66 7.28 -5.36
N GLU A 177 20.88 6.22 -5.61
CA GLU A 177 20.38 5.86 -6.94
C GLU A 177 18.97 5.29 -6.84
N PHE A 178 18.15 5.58 -7.84
CA PHE A 178 16.82 5.00 -7.99
C PHE A 178 16.48 4.85 -9.46
N ASN A 179 15.96 3.68 -9.82
CA ASN A 179 15.42 3.40 -11.13
C ASN A 179 14.12 2.58 -11.01
N THR A 180 13.18 2.86 -11.90
CA THR A 180 11.98 2.03 -12.06
C THR A 180 11.52 2.06 -13.50
N ASN A 181 10.96 0.93 -13.95
CA ASN A 181 10.26 0.84 -15.23
C ASN A 181 8.75 0.69 -15.03
N PHE A 182 8.24 0.83 -13.80
CA PHE A 182 6.83 0.64 -13.44
C PHE A 182 6.28 -0.76 -13.77
N ASN A 183 7.17 -1.75 -13.84
CA ASN A 183 6.83 -3.13 -14.14
C ASN A 183 6.09 -3.76 -12.94
N LEU A 184 4.91 -4.31 -13.19
CA LEU A 184 4.07 -5.00 -12.21
C LEU A 184 4.52 -6.46 -11.96
N GLY A 185 5.51 -6.94 -12.71
CA GLY A 185 5.92 -8.34 -12.72
C GLY A 185 4.97 -9.23 -13.53
N ASN A 186 4.23 -8.65 -14.47
CA ASN A 186 3.39 -9.36 -15.43
C ASN A 186 3.19 -8.52 -16.71
N GLY A 187 2.62 -9.12 -17.74
CA GLY A 187 2.19 -8.41 -18.92
C GLY A 187 1.63 -9.33 -20.00
N TYR A 188 0.92 -8.75 -20.97
CA TYR A 188 0.47 -9.45 -22.18
C TYR A 188 1.51 -9.41 -23.30
N ASN A 189 2.58 -8.64 -23.08
CA ASN A 189 3.69 -8.43 -24.01
C ASN A 189 4.95 -8.13 -23.18
N TYR A 190 6.13 -8.17 -23.81
CA TYR A 190 7.36 -7.71 -23.19
C TYR A 190 8.06 -6.68 -24.09
N PHE A 191 8.50 -5.57 -23.50
CA PHE A 191 9.16 -4.48 -24.19
C PHE A 191 10.62 -4.33 -23.75
N LYS A 192 11.47 -3.91 -24.69
CA LYS A 192 12.86 -3.52 -24.44
C LYS A 192 13.16 -2.26 -25.23
N ALA A 193 13.58 -1.20 -24.54
CA ALA A 193 13.84 0.12 -25.13
C ALA A 193 12.69 0.64 -26.02
N GLY A 194 11.44 0.42 -25.59
CA GLY A 194 10.22 0.83 -26.29
C GLY A 194 9.78 -0.11 -27.42
N GLN A 195 10.58 -1.12 -27.76
CA GLN A 195 10.24 -2.11 -28.80
C GLN A 195 9.58 -3.32 -28.16
N LYS A 196 8.46 -3.76 -28.73
CA LYS A 196 7.83 -5.02 -28.35
C LYS A 196 8.70 -6.18 -28.85
N ILE A 197 9.21 -7.00 -27.93
CA ILE A 197 10.05 -8.16 -28.21
C ILE A 197 9.36 -9.51 -27.93
N SER A 198 8.20 -9.49 -27.28
CA SER A 198 7.34 -10.65 -27.06
C SER A 198 5.87 -10.23 -27.09
N GLU A 199 5.04 -11.08 -27.69
CA GLU A 199 3.57 -10.98 -27.71
C GLU A 199 2.89 -12.02 -26.81
N MET A 200 3.69 -12.76 -26.02
CA MET A 200 3.17 -13.77 -25.09
C MET A 200 2.88 -13.16 -23.72
N ASP A 201 1.78 -13.60 -23.12
CA ASP A 201 1.45 -13.37 -21.73
C ASP A 201 2.53 -13.94 -20.81
N TRP A 202 2.85 -13.22 -19.74
CA TRP A 202 3.83 -13.64 -18.76
C TRP A 202 3.52 -13.09 -17.37
N ASN A 203 3.98 -13.80 -16.36
CA ASN A 203 4.10 -13.28 -15.00
C ASN A 203 5.41 -13.78 -14.40
N ASP A 204 6.19 -12.85 -13.87
CA ASP A 204 7.40 -13.07 -13.10
C ASP A 204 7.56 -11.91 -12.13
N ARG A 205 7.11 -12.11 -10.89
CA ARG A 205 7.12 -11.09 -9.85
C ARG A 205 8.53 -10.76 -9.35
N SER A 206 9.55 -11.53 -9.72
CA SER A 206 10.94 -11.15 -9.47
C SER A 206 11.38 -9.93 -10.31
N LEU A 207 10.65 -9.66 -11.40
CA LEU A 207 10.87 -8.50 -12.28
C LEU A 207 10.02 -7.27 -11.88
N ALA A 208 9.21 -7.37 -10.82
CA ALA A 208 8.41 -6.25 -10.35
C ALA A 208 9.32 -5.11 -9.84
N GLY A 209 9.05 -3.90 -10.31
CA GLY A 209 9.79 -2.71 -9.90
C GLY A 209 9.15 -2.02 -8.69
N ILE A 210 9.83 -1.01 -8.15
CA ILE A 210 9.22 -0.09 -7.19
C ILE A 210 8.18 0.76 -7.92
N LEU A 211 6.93 0.68 -7.46
CA LEU A 211 5.78 1.45 -7.97
C LEU A 211 5.59 2.76 -7.19
N PRO A 212 4.82 3.73 -7.71
CA PRO A 212 4.54 4.98 -7.00
C PRO A 212 4.07 4.78 -5.56
N SER A 213 4.67 5.52 -4.62
CA SER A 213 4.22 5.60 -3.23
C SER A 213 2.80 6.16 -3.16
N TYR A 214 2.47 7.10 -4.05
CA TYR A 214 1.19 7.79 -4.09
C TYR A 214 0.39 7.37 -5.33
N ARG A 215 -0.80 6.80 -5.10
CA ARG A 215 -1.75 6.38 -6.15
C ARG A 215 -3.15 6.94 -5.85
N TRP A 216 -3.45 8.19 -6.15
CA TRP A 216 -2.64 9.18 -6.87
C TRP A 216 -2.80 10.56 -6.25
N ILE A 217 -1.70 11.31 -6.21
CA ILE A 217 -1.71 12.73 -5.83
C ILE A 217 -1.56 13.52 -7.13
N ILE A 218 -2.66 14.15 -7.55
CA ILE A 218 -2.70 14.98 -8.77
C ILE A 218 -3.26 16.34 -8.41
N ASP A 219 -2.51 17.39 -8.74
CA ASP A 219 -2.92 18.78 -8.61
C ASP A 219 -3.11 19.36 -10.01
N ASN A 220 -4.37 19.57 -10.39
CA ASN A 220 -4.76 20.10 -11.69
C ASN A 220 -5.00 21.61 -11.60
N GLU A 221 -4.37 22.40 -12.48
CA GLU A 221 -4.76 23.80 -12.66
C GLU A 221 -5.96 23.91 -13.61
N GLY A 222 -6.83 24.89 -13.34
CA GLY A 222 -7.99 25.15 -14.20
C GLY A 222 -8.95 23.94 -14.24
N LYS A 223 -9.36 23.56 -15.45
CA LYS A 223 -10.25 22.42 -15.70
C LYS A 223 -9.50 21.17 -16.16
N ASN A 224 -8.18 21.13 -16.01
CA ASN A 224 -7.39 19.96 -16.38
C ASN A 224 -7.96 18.71 -15.67
N LYS A 225 -8.10 17.63 -16.44
CA LYS A 225 -8.62 16.36 -15.94
C LYS A 225 -7.74 15.23 -16.46
N ILE A 226 -6.99 14.63 -15.54
CA ILE A 226 -6.04 13.56 -15.81
C ILE A 226 -6.45 12.32 -15.02
N SER A 227 -6.55 11.20 -15.73
CA SER A 227 -6.91 9.89 -15.20
C SER A 227 -5.68 8.96 -15.32
N PRO A 228 -5.01 8.63 -14.20
CA PRO A 228 -3.84 7.77 -14.18
C PRO A 228 -4.21 6.28 -14.25
N SER A 229 -3.37 5.47 -14.89
CA SER A 229 -3.52 4.01 -14.98
C SER A 229 -2.18 3.34 -15.31
N PHE A 230 -2.11 2.03 -15.14
CA PHE A 230 -1.03 1.23 -15.75
C PHE A 230 -1.38 0.92 -17.20
N ASP A 231 -0.41 1.04 -18.11
CA ASP A 231 -0.56 0.70 -19.52
C ASP A 231 0.15 -0.62 -19.82
N PHE A 232 -0.61 -1.60 -20.30
CA PHE A 232 -0.15 -2.92 -20.74
C PHE A 232 0.11 -2.98 -22.25
N ALA A 233 -0.39 -2.01 -23.00
CA ALA A 233 -0.24 -1.95 -24.44
C ALA A 233 1.09 -1.31 -24.86
N ASN A 234 1.63 -0.40 -24.03
CA ASN A 234 2.89 0.27 -24.30
C ASN A 234 3.76 0.30 -23.04
N ALA A 235 5.00 -0.14 -23.17
CA ALA A 235 6.03 0.01 -22.13
C ALA A 235 7.39 0.34 -22.74
N TYR A 236 8.27 0.95 -21.95
CA TYR A 236 9.66 1.15 -22.36
C TYR A 236 10.49 -0.11 -22.11
N ASN A 237 10.46 -0.65 -20.88
CA ASN A 237 11.08 -1.92 -20.52
C ASN A 237 10.12 -2.72 -19.63
N GLY A 238 10.00 -4.03 -19.87
CA GLY A 238 9.09 -4.90 -19.12
C GLY A 238 7.69 -4.96 -19.74
N GLY A 239 6.66 -5.17 -18.91
CA GLY A 239 5.29 -5.42 -19.37
C GLY A 239 4.34 -4.24 -19.27
N ASN A 240 4.73 -3.20 -18.51
CA ASN A 240 3.83 -2.11 -18.18
C ASN A 240 4.55 -0.76 -18.12
N SER A 241 3.81 0.32 -18.32
CA SER A 241 4.23 1.68 -17.99
C SER A 241 3.13 2.43 -17.22
N LEU A 242 3.40 3.68 -16.84
CA LEU A 242 2.36 4.59 -16.34
C LEU A 242 1.76 5.38 -17.49
N LYS A 243 0.44 5.45 -17.53
CA LYS A 243 -0.34 6.25 -18.46
C LYS A 243 -1.15 7.29 -17.72
N PHE A 244 -1.01 8.53 -18.16
CA PHE A 244 -1.81 9.67 -17.71
C PHE A 244 -2.72 10.08 -18.85
N MET A 245 -3.96 9.60 -18.83
CA MET A 245 -4.94 9.96 -19.86
C MET A 245 -5.52 11.33 -19.50
N ALA A 246 -5.22 12.34 -20.31
CA ALA A 246 -5.87 13.63 -20.17
C ALA A 246 -7.20 13.64 -20.94
N GLU A 247 -8.31 13.69 -20.20
CA GLU A 247 -9.64 13.89 -20.79
C GLU A 247 -9.81 15.34 -21.27
N HIS A 248 -9.18 16.28 -20.57
CA HIS A 248 -9.18 17.70 -20.91
C HIS A 248 -7.91 18.38 -20.38
N LEU A 249 -7.31 19.25 -21.18
CA LEU A 249 -6.23 20.16 -20.78
C LEU A 249 -6.55 21.57 -21.25
N ASP A 250 -6.56 22.52 -20.31
CA ASP A 250 -6.65 23.95 -20.61
C ASP A 250 -5.32 24.46 -21.16
N ALA A 251 -5.41 25.29 -22.20
CA ALA A 251 -4.23 25.92 -22.79
C ALA A 251 -3.47 26.76 -21.74
N GLY A 252 -2.16 26.51 -21.60
CA GLY A 252 -1.30 27.25 -20.66
C GLY A 252 -1.50 26.89 -19.19
N LYS A 253 -2.25 25.83 -18.86
CA LYS A 253 -2.43 25.31 -17.50
C LYS A 253 -1.60 24.04 -17.30
N SER A 254 -1.06 23.88 -16.10
CA SER A 254 -0.25 22.74 -15.73
C SER A 254 -0.99 21.76 -14.84
N SER A 255 -0.49 20.53 -14.78
CA SER A 255 -0.92 19.52 -13.81
C SER A 255 0.32 18.89 -13.21
N ASN A 256 0.36 18.78 -11.89
CA ASN A 256 1.44 18.16 -11.15
C ASN A 256 1.00 16.79 -10.64
N ILE A 257 1.86 15.79 -10.76
CA ILE A 257 1.59 14.42 -10.34
C ILE A 257 2.72 14.01 -9.41
N THR A 258 2.41 13.81 -8.12
CA THR A 258 3.39 13.37 -7.13
C THR A 258 3.38 11.84 -7.09
N LEU A 259 4.52 11.21 -7.39
CA LEU A 259 4.61 9.75 -7.53
C LEU A 259 5.28 9.07 -6.33
N PHE A 260 6.41 9.61 -5.86
CA PHE A 260 7.28 8.90 -4.94
C PHE A 260 7.56 9.73 -3.69
N ALA A 261 7.52 9.08 -2.53
CA ALA A 261 8.28 9.48 -1.36
C ALA A 261 9.68 8.89 -1.47
N SER A 262 10.72 9.61 -1.09
CA SER A 262 12.10 9.10 -1.18
C SER A 262 13.05 9.79 -0.21
N ASP A 263 14.08 9.06 0.23
CA ASP A 263 15.24 9.59 0.97
C ASP A 263 16.52 9.40 0.14
N LEU A 264 16.56 10.07 -1.02
CA LEU A 264 17.70 10.02 -1.94
C LEU A 264 18.69 11.16 -1.66
N LYS A 265 19.96 10.79 -1.57
CA LYS A 265 21.10 11.71 -1.49
C LYS A 265 21.56 12.05 -2.90
N ILE A 266 21.31 13.27 -3.31
CA ILE A 266 21.68 13.77 -4.64
C ILE A 266 23.06 14.43 -4.54
N ALA A 267 24.07 13.80 -5.16
CA ALA A 267 25.42 14.36 -5.29
C ALA A 267 25.52 15.34 -6.48
N MET A 268 26.53 16.20 -6.46
CA MET A 268 26.88 17.04 -7.61
C MET A 268 27.18 16.17 -8.83
N GLY A 269 26.57 16.47 -9.98
CA GLY A 269 26.70 15.68 -11.20
C GLY A 269 25.76 14.46 -11.28
N ALA A 270 24.83 14.30 -10.34
CA ALA A 270 23.75 13.32 -10.47
C ALA A 270 22.98 13.51 -11.78
N LYS A 271 22.59 12.40 -12.40
CA LYS A 271 21.84 12.38 -13.66
C LYS A 271 20.39 12.03 -13.39
N PHE A 272 19.49 12.72 -14.07
CA PHE A 272 18.08 12.40 -14.11
C PHE A 272 17.70 12.09 -15.56
N SER A 273 17.00 10.97 -15.77
CA SER A 273 16.52 10.57 -17.09
C SER A 273 15.15 9.93 -16.96
N VAL A 274 14.28 10.24 -17.91
CA VAL A 274 12.95 9.62 -18.03
C VAL A 274 12.66 9.32 -19.49
N SER A 275 12.16 8.12 -19.77
CA SER A 275 11.62 7.77 -21.07
C SER A 275 10.11 7.93 -21.03
N MET A 276 9.58 8.78 -21.90
CA MET A 276 8.16 9.09 -22.00
C MET A 276 7.74 9.17 -23.47
N ARG A 277 6.45 8.96 -23.73
CA ARG A 277 5.79 9.22 -25.01
C ARG A 277 4.48 9.94 -24.76
N SER A 278 3.97 10.62 -25.78
CA SER A 278 2.66 11.27 -25.75
C SER A 278 2.09 11.36 -27.15
N ASP A 279 0.78 11.15 -27.29
CA ASP A 279 0.09 11.31 -28.58
C ASP A 279 -0.11 12.78 -28.96
N GLN A 280 0.29 13.72 -28.08
CA GLN A 280 0.28 15.15 -28.29
C GLN A 280 1.63 15.77 -27.94
N ALA A 281 1.98 16.88 -28.59
CA ALA A 281 3.18 17.63 -28.24
C ALA A 281 3.01 18.28 -26.87
N LEU A 282 3.72 17.75 -25.86
CA LEU A 282 3.70 18.24 -24.49
C LEU A 282 5.11 18.56 -24.01
N LYS A 283 5.21 19.60 -23.18
CA LYS A 283 6.40 19.87 -22.37
C LYS A 283 6.18 19.23 -21.01
N VAL A 284 7.17 18.47 -20.56
CA VAL A 284 7.17 17.84 -19.24
C VAL A 284 8.42 18.27 -18.49
N SER A 285 8.27 18.48 -17.19
CA SER A 285 9.37 18.73 -16.28
C SER A 285 9.31 17.73 -15.13
N ALA A 286 10.47 17.30 -14.65
CA ALA A 286 10.55 16.59 -13.38
C ALA A 286 10.62 17.61 -12.24
N ILE A 287 9.86 17.36 -11.16
CA ILE A 287 9.88 18.20 -9.97
C ILE A 287 10.46 17.37 -8.83
N LEU A 288 11.54 17.87 -8.22
CA LEU A 288 12.16 17.29 -7.04
C LEU A 288 11.87 18.20 -5.85
N GLU A 289 11.35 17.63 -4.76
CA GLU A 289 11.23 18.32 -3.48
C GLU A 289 12.40 17.93 -2.59
N LEU A 290 13.19 18.93 -2.18
CA LEU A 290 14.36 18.73 -1.34
C LEU A 290 13.96 18.66 0.14
N ALA A 291 14.83 18.10 0.99
CA ALA A 291 14.56 17.94 2.43
C ALA A 291 14.27 19.26 3.18
N ASN A 292 14.64 20.41 2.62
CA ASN A 292 14.32 21.74 3.16
C ASN A 292 12.98 22.31 2.64
N GLY A 293 12.19 21.52 1.89
CA GLY A 293 10.92 21.91 1.27
C GLY A 293 11.05 22.68 -0.05
N GLN A 294 12.27 22.95 -0.53
CA GLN A 294 12.48 23.63 -1.81
C GLN A 294 12.14 22.69 -2.97
N LYS A 295 11.38 23.20 -3.95
CA LYS A 295 11.09 22.49 -5.21
C LYS A 295 12.06 22.93 -6.31
N VAL A 296 12.67 21.95 -6.97
CA VAL A 296 13.55 22.13 -8.13
C VAL A 296 12.86 21.52 -9.34
N SER A 297 12.69 22.30 -10.40
CA SER A 297 12.11 21.84 -11.67
C SER A 297 13.21 21.62 -12.70
N ILE A 298 13.24 20.44 -13.29
CA ILE A 298 14.16 20.04 -14.35
C ILE A 298 13.33 19.91 -15.62
N ALA A 299 13.47 20.87 -16.53
CA ALA A 299 12.78 20.83 -17.82
C ALA A 299 13.27 19.66 -18.66
N GLY A 300 12.35 18.98 -19.35
CA GLY A 300 12.69 17.99 -20.36
C GLY A 300 13.54 18.61 -21.47
N ASP A 301 14.54 17.86 -21.92
CA ASP A 301 15.44 18.22 -23.02
C ASP A 301 14.80 18.00 -24.40
N LYS A 302 13.66 17.31 -24.46
CA LYS A 302 12.92 16.96 -25.67
C LYS A 302 11.42 17.19 -25.50
N SER A 303 10.77 17.60 -26.58
CA SER A 303 9.30 17.55 -26.67
C SER A 303 8.85 16.10 -26.82
N LEU A 304 7.77 15.72 -26.15
CA LEU A 304 7.23 14.36 -26.29
C LEU A 304 6.52 14.17 -27.63
N THR A 305 6.63 12.96 -28.16
CA THR A 305 5.95 12.50 -29.39
C THR A 305 5.39 11.09 -29.14
N GLU A 306 4.74 10.49 -30.14
CA GLU A 306 4.24 9.11 -30.05
C GLU A 306 5.36 8.08 -29.83
N ASN A 307 6.62 8.44 -30.14
CA ASN A 307 7.79 7.61 -29.89
C ASN A 307 8.39 7.90 -28.50
N TRP A 308 8.91 6.86 -27.86
CA TRP A 308 9.63 6.98 -26.59
C TRP A 308 10.85 7.90 -26.70
N SER A 309 10.97 8.85 -25.77
CA SER A 309 12.17 9.66 -25.61
C SER A 309 13.37 8.76 -25.22
N LYS A 310 14.47 8.95 -25.94
CA LYS A 310 15.77 8.31 -25.67
C LYS A 310 16.69 9.24 -24.90
#